data_AF-A0A936GTA0-F1
#
_entry.id   AF-A0A936GTA0-F1
#
_cell.length_a   1.000
_cell.length_b   1.000
_cell.length_c   1.000
_cell.angle_alpha   90.00
_cell.angle_beta   90.00
_cell.angle_gamma   90.00
#
_symmetry.space_group_name_H-M   'P 1'
#
loop_
_entity.id
_entity.type
_entity.pdbx_description
1 polymer ?
#
loop_
_entity_poly.entity_id
_entity_poly.type
_entity_poly.pdbx_seq_one_letter_code
_entity_poly.pdbx_strand_id
1 'polypeptide(L)'
;MVAESLEVSGKGNRILLIDLENCPSQIQQLMKDLEQYSHVVVCYAQSGAKIPLDWIIPLNPIVNDNRLRIVKMPSGGKNAADFGITFWAGVLMAQLPIATHFTIVSNDADLDHVVNLLIGQQRSAERIGAKKEIIPFQTESNGLNVSSQDRQIQEYCLHLINHNKSRPAKKETLINNIKSKFKENGIDTEKLFNQLCKLSAIVLKEGNKIAYNEQIIETIANNK
;
A
#
# COMPACT_ATOMS: atom_id res chain seq x y z
N MET A 1 48.89 -12.63 0.63
CA MET A 1 48.43 -11.24 0.81
C MET A 1 46.97 -11.29 1.11
N VAL A 2 46.63 -10.80 2.30
CA VAL A 2 45.33 -10.91 2.96
C VAL A 2 44.27 -10.14 2.16
N ALA A 3 43.14 -10.78 1.90
CA ALA A 3 41.92 -10.11 1.49
C ALA A 3 41.45 -9.26 2.68
N GLU A 4 41.56 -7.95 2.54
CA GLU A 4 41.03 -7.01 3.52
C GLU A 4 39.53 -6.90 3.28
N SER A 5 38.79 -7.73 4.02
CA SER A 5 37.35 -7.61 4.21
C SER A 5 37.07 -6.27 4.90
N LEU A 6 36.67 -5.26 4.13
CA LEU A 6 36.03 -4.07 4.67
C LEU A 6 34.59 -4.43 5.04
N GLU A 7 34.41 -4.85 6.29
CA GLU A 7 33.10 -4.80 6.95
C GLU A 7 32.63 -3.35 7.02
N VAL A 8 31.86 -2.91 6.03
CA VAL A 8 31.12 -1.66 6.11
C VAL A 8 29.88 -1.92 6.95
N SER A 9 29.99 -1.65 8.25
CA SER A 9 28.85 -1.43 9.13
C SER A 9 28.12 -0.17 8.66
N GLY A 10 27.18 -0.32 7.72
CA GLY A 10 26.40 0.78 7.16
C GLY A 10 24.94 0.44 7.19
N LYS A 11 24.15 1.12 8.04
CA LYS A 11 22.70 1.24 7.81
C LYS A 11 22.52 1.67 6.35
N GLY A 12 21.91 0.82 5.52
CA GLY A 12 21.71 1.12 4.10
C GLY A 12 21.01 2.47 3.93
N ASN A 13 21.40 3.25 2.91
CA ASN A 13 20.78 4.54 2.64
C ASN A 13 19.28 4.36 2.38
N ARG A 14 18.43 4.95 3.23
CA ARG A 14 16.97 4.96 3.02
C ARG A 14 16.50 6.38 2.76
N ILE A 15 15.61 6.53 1.79
CA ILE A 15 15.02 7.81 1.38
C ILE A 15 13.54 7.77 1.68
N LEU A 16 13.02 8.85 2.25
CA LEU A 16 11.61 9.03 2.51
C LEU A 16 11.06 10.17 1.65
N LEU A 17 10.06 9.86 0.82
CA LEU A 17 9.35 10.81 -0.04
C LEU A 17 7.91 10.89 0.45
N ILE A 18 7.46 12.06 0.90
CA ILE A 18 6.14 12.27 1.49
C ILE A 18 5.31 13.15 0.56
N ASP A 19 4.16 12.63 0.17
CA ASP A 19 3.06 13.41 -0.37
C ASP A 19 2.27 14.00 0.80
N LEU A 20 2.38 15.32 0.99
CA LEU A 20 1.71 15.98 2.11
C LEU A 20 0.19 16.02 1.96
N GLU A 21 -0.32 16.06 0.72
CA GLU A 21 -1.76 16.19 0.45
C GLU A 21 -2.47 14.85 0.57
N ASN A 22 -1.77 13.75 0.27
CA ASN A 22 -2.34 12.41 0.29
C ASN A 22 -1.68 11.48 1.33
N CYS A 23 -1.20 12.04 2.43
CA CYS A 23 -0.49 11.29 3.44
C CYS A 23 -1.40 10.31 4.22
N PRO A 24 -0.98 9.03 4.44
CA PRO A 24 -1.69 8.10 5.31
C PRO A 24 -1.65 8.48 6.80
N SER A 25 -2.60 7.97 7.57
CA SER A 25 -2.64 8.12 9.04
C SER A 25 -1.49 7.41 9.76
N GLN A 26 -0.96 6.35 9.17
CA GLN A 26 0.18 5.57 9.69
C GLN A 26 1.50 6.34 9.68
N ILE A 27 1.56 7.54 9.07
CA ILE A 27 2.76 8.36 9.08
C ILE A 27 3.24 8.65 10.50
N GLN A 28 2.36 8.77 11.48
CA GLN A 28 2.75 9.00 12.88
C GLN A 28 3.67 7.89 13.42
N GLN A 29 3.48 6.64 12.99
CA GLN A 29 4.37 5.55 13.34
C GLN A 29 5.73 5.70 12.64
N LEU A 30 5.72 6.08 11.37
CA LEU A 30 6.92 6.34 10.59
C LEU A 30 7.77 7.48 11.16
N MET A 31 7.11 8.51 11.71
CA MET A 31 7.79 9.63 12.38
C MET A 31 8.67 9.16 13.55
N LYS A 32 8.34 8.03 14.20
CA LYS A 32 9.15 7.48 15.31
C LYS A 32 10.47 6.88 14.84
N ASP A 33 10.51 6.41 13.59
CA ASP A 33 11.66 5.72 13.02
C ASP A 33 12.40 6.59 11.99
N LEU A 34 12.28 7.92 12.10
CA LEU A 34 12.82 8.88 11.12
C LEU A 34 14.35 8.86 11.01
N GLU A 35 15.04 8.46 12.07
CA GLU A 35 16.51 8.35 12.10
C GLU A 35 17.08 7.36 11.09
N GLN A 36 16.28 6.42 10.59
CA GLN A 36 16.73 5.45 9.59
C GLN A 36 16.86 6.04 8.17
N TYR A 37 16.29 7.22 7.93
CA TYR A 37 16.26 7.84 6.61
C TYR A 37 17.40 8.83 6.45
N SER A 38 18.29 8.62 5.48
CA SER A 38 19.36 9.58 5.18
C SER A 38 18.85 10.85 4.51
N HIS A 39 17.67 10.80 3.87
CA HIS A 39 17.01 11.97 3.30
C HIS A 39 15.50 11.86 3.47
N VAL A 40 14.85 12.99 3.74
CA VAL A 40 13.40 13.14 3.80
C VAL A 40 13.01 14.29 2.88
N VAL A 41 12.10 14.03 1.94
CA VAL A 41 11.58 15.03 1.01
C VAL A 41 10.05 15.09 1.15
N VAL A 42 9.52 16.25 1.48
CA VAL A 42 8.08 16.52 1.60
C VAL A 42 7.65 17.37 0.42
N CYS A 43 6.77 16.85 -0.44
CA CYS A 43 6.22 17.56 -1.59
C CYS A 43 4.79 18.02 -1.30
N TYR A 44 4.44 19.25 -1.69
CA TYR A 44 3.09 19.80 -1.54
C TYR A 44 2.82 20.89 -2.57
N ALA A 45 1.57 21.06 -2.99
CA ALA A 45 1.20 22.03 -4.01
C ALA A 45 0.33 23.18 -3.47
N GLN A 46 -0.55 22.90 -2.51
CA GLN A 46 -1.49 23.88 -1.97
C GLN A 46 -0.87 24.73 -0.84
N SER A 47 -1.14 26.03 -0.85
CA SER A 47 -0.62 26.97 0.16
C SER A 47 -1.20 26.80 1.57
N GLY A 48 -2.12 25.85 1.78
CA GLY A 48 -2.77 25.57 3.05
C GLY A 48 -2.44 24.21 3.65
N ALA A 49 -1.47 23.47 3.11
CA ALA A 49 -1.08 22.17 3.63
C ALA A 49 -0.59 22.32 5.08
N LYS A 50 -1.23 21.59 6.00
CA LYS A 50 -0.97 21.70 7.45
C LYS A 50 -0.04 20.58 7.88
N ILE A 51 1.08 20.94 8.48
CA ILE A 51 1.95 19.99 9.19
C ILE A 51 1.42 19.88 10.63
N PRO A 52 1.10 18.68 11.13
CA PRO A 52 0.74 18.49 12.52
C PRO A 52 1.87 18.93 13.46
N LEU A 53 1.53 19.60 14.56
CA LEU A 53 2.54 20.08 15.53
C LEU A 53 3.39 18.91 16.09
N ASP A 54 2.77 17.74 16.25
CA ASP A 54 3.43 16.52 16.73
C ASP A 54 4.56 16.04 15.80
N TRP A 55 4.65 16.56 14.55
CA TRP A 55 5.75 16.26 13.64
C TRP A 55 7.00 17.08 13.92
N ILE A 56 6.91 18.19 14.64
CA ILE A 56 8.04 19.10 14.85
C ILE A 56 9.15 18.41 15.64
N ILE A 57 8.80 17.70 16.72
CA ILE A 57 9.79 17.06 17.59
C ILE A 57 10.58 15.98 16.82
N PRO A 58 9.94 15.02 16.10
CA PRO A 58 10.69 13.99 15.36
C PRO A 58 11.45 14.52 14.14
N LEU A 59 11.06 15.66 13.57
CA LEU A 59 11.78 16.27 12.44
C LEU A 59 13.04 17.02 12.88
N ASN A 60 13.14 17.44 14.13
CA ASN A 60 14.22 18.31 14.61
C ASN A 60 15.63 17.77 14.32
N PRO A 61 15.96 16.48 14.58
CA PRO A 61 17.27 15.94 14.24
C PRO A 61 17.57 15.99 12.73
N ILE A 62 16.58 15.68 11.90
CA ILE A 62 16.73 15.64 10.43
C ILE A 62 16.92 17.04 9.86
N VAL A 63 16.25 18.03 10.44
CA VAL A 63 16.43 19.45 10.09
C VAL A 63 17.86 19.88 10.41
N ASN A 64 18.34 19.61 11.63
CA ASN A 64 19.69 20.00 12.06
C ASN A 64 20.78 19.32 11.22
N ASP A 65 20.54 18.10 10.76
CA ASP A 65 21.45 17.35 9.89
C ASP A 65 21.36 17.73 8.40
N ASN A 66 20.54 18.73 8.02
CA ASN A 66 20.25 19.10 6.62
C ASN A 66 19.71 17.95 5.75
N ARG A 67 19.03 16.99 6.36
CA ARG A 67 18.46 15.81 5.69
C ARG A 67 17.01 16.02 5.23
N LEU A 68 16.35 17.11 5.65
CA LEU A 68 14.97 17.43 5.29
C LEU A 68 14.91 18.43 4.12
N ARG A 69 14.08 18.15 3.12
CA ARG A 69 13.70 19.08 2.07
C ARG A 69 12.19 19.24 2.02
N ILE A 70 11.71 20.48 2.10
CA ILE A 70 10.30 20.82 1.93
C ILE A 70 10.14 21.52 0.58
N VAL A 71 9.38 20.89 -0.31
CA VAL A 71 9.28 21.24 -1.72
C VAL A 71 7.86 21.70 -2.01
N LYS A 72 7.70 23.02 -2.12
CA LYS A 72 6.46 23.61 -2.63
C LYS A 72 6.46 23.57 -4.14
N MET A 73 5.41 23.03 -4.74
CA MET A 73 5.27 23.07 -6.19
C MET A 73 5.01 24.51 -6.67
N PRO A 74 5.67 24.97 -7.75
CA PRO A 74 5.56 26.34 -8.24
C PRO A 74 4.19 26.62 -8.87
N SER A 75 3.52 25.57 -9.36
CA SER A 75 2.16 25.63 -9.88
C SER A 75 1.32 24.57 -9.18
N GLY A 76 0.11 24.95 -8.78
CA GLY A 76 -0.87 24.02 -8.22
C GLY A 76 -1.47 23.13 -9.32
N GLY A 77 -2.02 21.98 -8.91
CA GLY A 77 -2.67 21.03 -9.81
C GLY A 77 -2.87 19.69 -9.12
N LYS A 78 -3.85 18.91 -9.57
CA LYS A 78 -4.25 17.63 -8.96
C LYS A 78 -3.06 16.69 -8.72
N ASN A 79 -2.09 16.66 -9.64
CA ASN A 79 -0.95 15.74 -9.61
C ASN A 79 0.39 16.48 -9.34
N ALA A 80 0.34 17.73 -8.87
CA ALA A 80 1.55 18.54 -8.73
C ALA A 80 2.54 17.93 -7.72
N ALA A 81 2.04 17.41 -6.60
CA ALA A 81 2.87 16.72 -5.61
C ALA A 81 3.53 15.46 -6.20
N ASP A 82 2.81 14.68 -7.01
CA ASP A 82 3.33 13.48 -7.67
C ASP A 82 4.51 13.78 -8.58
N PHE A 83 4.43 14.88 -9.34
CA PHE A 83 5.54 15.35 -10.16
C PHE A 83 6.74 15.76 -9.31
N GLY A 84 6.52 16.42 -8.17
CA GLY A 84 7.56 16.73 -7.20
C GLY A 84 8.26 15.47 -6.68
N ILE A 85 7.48 14.46 -6.27
CA ILE A 85 7.98 13.17 -5.79
C ILE A 85 8.77 12.46 -6.88
N THR A 86 8.21 12.36 -8.09
CA THR A 86 8.85 11.71 -9.24
C THR A 86 10.20 12.37 -9.57
N PHE A 87 10.22 13.70 -9.63
CA PHE A 87 11.42 14.47 -9.90
C PHE A 87 12.50 14.20 -8.84
N TRP A 88 12.16 14.32 -7.55
CA TRP A 88 13.13 14.14 -6.47
C TRP A 88 13.58 12.70 -6.30
N ALA A 89 12.70 11.73 -6.53
CA ALA A 89 13.08 10.32 -6.59
C ALA A 89 14.15 10.09 -7.66
N GLY A 90 13.97 10.64 -8.86
CA GLY A 90 14.96 10.55 -9.95
C GLY A 90 16.29 11.24 -9.63
N VAL A 91 16.24 12.46 -9.07
CA VAL A 91 17.45 13.20 -8.66
C VAL A 91 18.25 12.42 -7.62
N LEU A 92 17.59 11.93 -6.57
CA LEU A 92 18.25 11.17 -5.50
C LEU A 92 18.73 9.80 -5.98
N MET A 93 17.98 9.13 -6.84
CA MET A 93 18.42 7.89 -7.47
C MET A 93 19.73 8.09 -8.25
N ALA A 94 19.85 9.18 -9.00
CA ALA A 94 21.06 9.48 -9.77
C ALA A 94 22.27 9.81 -8.88
N GLN A 95 22.04 10.42 -7.70
CA GLN A 95 23.10 10.88 -6.80
C GLN A 95 23.57 9.82 -5.79
N LEU A 96 22.73 8.84 -5.48
CA LEU A 96 22.96 7.92 -4.36
C LEU A 96 23.30 6.49 -4.81
N PRO A 97 24.03 5.70 -3.97
CA PRO A 97 24.44 4.34 -4.30
C PRO A 97 23.29 3.41 -4.69
N ILE A 98 23.56 2.42 -5.54
CA ILE A 98 22.55 1.47 -6.07
C ILE A 98 21.71 0.80 -4.98
N ALA A 99 22.33 0.47 -3.84
CA ALA A 99 21.69 -0.16 -2.69
C ALA A 99 20.71 0.76 -1.92
N THR A 100 20.53 2.01 -2.34
CA THR A 100 19.62 2.97 -1.71
C THR A 100 18.17 2.51 -1.85
N HIS A 101 17.45 2.51 -0.73
CA HIS A 101 16.04 2.18 -0.65
C HIS A 101 15.16 3.43 -0.69
N PHE A 102 14.02 3.37 -1.38
CA PHE A 102 13.07 4.47 -1.51
C PHE A 102 11.71 4.10 -0.92
N THR A 103 11.29 4.84 0.10
CA THR A 103 9.96 4.73 0.71
C THR A 103 9.13 5.94 0.29
N ILE A 104 8.05 5.71 -0.46
CA ILE A 104 7.08 6.75 -0.86
C ILE A 104 5.87 6.66 0.06
N VAL A 105 5.46 7.76 0.67
CA VAL A 105 4.33 7.83 1.61
C VAL A 105 3.21 8.63 0.97
N SER A 106 2.17 7.91 0.52
CA SER A 106 0.98 8.48 -0.10
C SER A 106 -0.11 7.41 -0.22
N ASN A 107 -1.38 7.79 -0.06
CA ASN A 107 -2.51 6.93 -0.41
C ASN A 107 -2.76 6.87 -1.92
N ASP A 108 -2.11 7.72 -2.72
CA ASP A 108 -2.26 7.70 -4.16
C ASP A 108 -1.60 6.46 -4.76
N ALA A 109 -2.39 5.64 -5.46
CA ALA A 109 -1.89 4.47 -6.14
C ALA A 109 -1.18 4.81 -7.45
N ASP A 110 -1.41 5.99 -8.03
CA ASP A 110 -0.71 6.40 -9.25
C ASP A 110 0.80 6.55 -9.01
N LEU A 111 1.22 6.78 -7.76
CA LEU A 111 2.63 6.80 -7.36
C LEU A 111 3.31 5.41 -7.39
N ASP A 112 2.55 4.32 -7.54
CA ASP A 112 3.13 2.98 -7.80
C ASP A 112 3.89 2.96 -9.15
N HIS A 113 3.59 3.87 -10.08
CA HIS A 113 4.41 4.07 -11.27
C HIS A 113 5.85 4.49 -10.92
N VAL A 114 6.04 5.35 -9.92
CA VAL A 114 7.37 5.78 -9.47
C VAL A 114 8.13 4.62 -8.82
N VAL A 115 7.43 3.82 -7.99
CA VAL A 115 8.00 2.60 -7.40
C VAL A 115 8.50 1.65 -8.49
N ASN A 116 7.67 1.38 -9.50
CA ASN A 116 8.03 0.49 -10.61
C ASN A 116 9.19 1.05 -11.45
N LEU A 117 9.25 2.36 -11.67
CA LEU A 117 10.38 3.00 -12.35
C LEU A 117 11.69 2.82 -11.56
N LEU A 118 11.67 3.02 -10.24
CA LEU A 118 12.83 2.83 -9.38
C LEU A 118 13.28 1.36 -9.38
N ILE A 119 12.36 0.40 -9.26
CA ILE A 119 12.64 -1.03 -9.32
C ILE A 119 13.23 -1.42 -10.68
N GLY A 120 12.68 -0.87 -11.77
CA GLY A 120 13.21 -1.06 -13.12
C GLY A 120 14.65 -0.56 -13.28
N GLN A 121 15.07 0.42 -12.47
CA GLN A 121 16.44 0.92 -12.36
C GLN A 121 17.26 0.19 -11.28
N GLN A 122 16.86 -1.02 -10.89
CA GLN A 122 17.53 -1.88 -9.91
C GLN A 122 17.63 -1.26 -8.50
N ARG A 123 16.70 -0.37 -8.15
CA ARG A 123 16.56 0.15 -6.79
C ARG A 123 15.54 -0.68 -6.01
N SER A 124 15.67 -0.69 -4.69
CA SER A 124 14.59 -1.16 -3.83
C SER A 124 13.66 0.01 -3.53
N ALA A 125 12.35 -0.19 -3.70
CA ALA A 125 11.36 0.85 -3.47
C ALA A 125 10.03 0.26 -2.98
N GLU A 126 9.30 1.02 -2.17
CA GLU A 126 7.96 0.68 -1.70
C GLU A 126 7.09 1.93 -1.58
N ARG A 127 5.77 1.73 -1.67
CA ARG A 127 4.79 2.76 -1.29
C ARG A 127 4.07 2.35 0.00
N ILE A 128 4.07 3.23 0.98
CA ILE A 128 3.27 3.14 2.19
C ILE A 128 2.04 4.03 1.99
N GLY A 129 0.92 3.39 1.63
CA GLY A 129 -0.40 3.99 1.73
C GLY A 129 -1.08 3.61 3.04
N ALA A 130 -2.31 4.07 3.23
CA ALA A 130 -3.10 3.71 4.39
C ALA A 130 -3.24 2.19 4.42
N LYS A 131 -2.65 1.56 5.45
CA LYS A 131 -2.97 0.18 5.77
C LYS A 131 -4.45 0.17 6.15
N LYS A 132 -5.32 -0.40 5.32
CA LYS A 132 -6.49 -1.11 5.87
C LYS A 132 -5.89 -2.05 6.90
N GLU A 133 -6.28 -1.94 8.16
CA GLU A 133 -5.73 -2.77 9.23
C GLU A 133 -5.74 -4.24 8.80
N ILE A 134 -4.57 -4.74 8.37
CA ILE A 134 -4.26 -6.15 8.40
C ILE A 134 -3.61 -6.30 9.76
N ILE A 135 -4.41 -6.69 10.74
CA ILE A 135 -3.92 -7.08 12.06
C ILE A 135 -2.86 -8.16 11.82
N PRO A 136 -1.58 -7.95 12.20
CA PRO A 136 -0.58 -9.00 12.09
C PRO A 136 -1.00 -10.09 13.07
N PHE A 137 -1.44 -11.25 12.56
CA PHE A 137 -1.61 -12.43 13.39
C PHE A 137 -0.20 -12.84 13.82
N GLN A 138 0.18 -12.41 15.03
CA GLN A 138 1.30 -13.00 15.73
C GLN A 138 1.01 -14.49 15.84
N THR A 139 1.94 -15.29 15.35
CA THR A 139 1.99 -16.72 15.53
C THR A 139 2.12 -17.02 17.02
N GLU A 140 1.00 -17.10 17.71
CA GLU A 140 0.87 -17.98 18.86
C GLU A 140 0.01 -19.17 18.44
N SER A 141 0.67 -20.31 18.51
CA SER A 141 0.15 -21.65 18.36
C SER A 141 -1.22 -21.83 19.04
N ASN A 142 -2.25 -22.07 18.23
CA ASN A 142 -3.22 -23.15 18.47
C ASN A 142 -4.04 -23.40 17.21
N GLY A 143 -4.20 -24.68 16.88
CA GLY A 143 -4.55 -25.16 15.56
C GLY A 143 -5.89 -24.70 15.02
N LEU A 144 -5.91 -24.47 13.71
CA LEU A 144 -6.79 -25.08 12.72
C LEU A 144 -6.23 -24.71 11.34
N ASN A 145 -5.94 -25.70 10.49
CA ASN A 145 -5.49 -25.49 9.12
C ASN A 145 -6.61 -24.82 8.31
N VAL A 146 -6.65 -23.48 8.31
CA VAL A 146 -7.50 -22.72 7.40
C VAL A 146 -6.88 -22.87 6.01
N SER A 147 -7.59 -23.55 5.11
CA SER A 147 -7.07 -23.79 3.77
C SER A 147 -6.86 -22.45 3.06
N SER A 148 -5.86 -22.36 2.16
CA SER A 148 -5.62 -21.16 1.34
C SER A 148 -6.87 -20.69 0.58
N GLN A 149 -7.82 -21.60 0.38
CA GLN A 149 -9.09 -21.38 -0.28
C GLN A 149 -10.12 -20.67 0.61
N ASP A 150 -10.16 -20.99 1.91
CA ASP A 150 -11.05 -20.31 2.86
C ASP A 150 -10.65 -18.84 3.03
N ARG A 151 -9.34 -18.56 2.99
CA ARG A 151 -8.79 -17.21 2.99
C ARG A 151 -9.22 -16.40 1.75
N GLN A 152 -9.33 -17.02 0.58
CA GLN A 152 -9.77 -16.37 -0.65
C GLN A 152 -11.26 -16.01 -0.60
N ILE A 153 -12.08 -16.91 -0.05
CA ILE A 153 -13.52 -16.66 0.16
C ILE A 153 -13.70 -15.47 1.11
N GLN A 154 -12.98 -15.48 2.24
CA GLN A 154 -13.03 -14.40 3.22
C GLN A 154 -12.58 -13.05 2.63
N GLU A 155 -11.46 -13.03 1.89
CA GLU A 155 -10.97 -11.82 1.24
C GLU A 155 -11.97 -11.26 0.22
N TYR A 156 -12.63 -12.15 -0.53
CA TYR A 156 -13.63 -11.73 -1.50
C TYR A 156 -14.93 -11.23 -0.83
N CYS A 157 -15.38 -11.86 0.25
CA CYS A 157 -16.49 -11.36 1.06
C CYS A 157 -16.21 -9.97 1.63
N LEU A 158 -14.99 -9.72 2.13
CA LEU A 158 -14.55 -8.38 2.54
C LEU A 158 -14.55 -7.37 1.39
N HIS A 159 -14.15 -7.79 0.19
CA HIS A 159 -14.24 -6.95 -1.00
C HIS A 159 -15.71 -6.58 -1.31
N LEU A 160 -16.64 -7.54 -1.24
CA LEU A 160 -18.06 -7.28 -1.45
C LEU A 160 -18.62 -6.28 -0.42
N ILE A 161 -18.26 -6.38 0.86
CA ILE A 161 -18.67 -5.42 1.90
C ILE A 161 -18.21 -4.00 1.56
N ASN A 162 -16.94 -3.85 1.20
CA ASN A 162 -16.33 -2.55 0.87
C ASN A 162 -16.93 -1.88 -0.38
N HIS A 163 -17.57 -2.66 -1.26
CA HIS A 163 -18.13 -2.19 -2.53
C HIS A 163 -19.64 -2.45 -2.64
N ASN A 164 -20.38 -2.34 -1.53
CA ASN A 164 -21.81 -2.68 -1.47
C ASN A 164 -22.70 -1.96 -2.50
N LYS A 165 -22.39 -0.71 -2.86
CA LYS A 165 -23.14 0.09 -3.85
C LYS A 165 -22.86 -0.28 -5.30
N SER A 166 -21.75 -0.95 -5.59
CA SER A 166 -21.28 -1.26 -6.94
C SER A 166 -21.09 -2.76 -7.17
N ARG A 167 -21.81 -3.60 -6.42
CA ARG A 167 -21.68 -5.05 -6.56
C ARG A 167 -22.20 -5.52 -7.92
N PRO A 168 -21.52 -6.51 -8.54
CA PRO A 168 -22.03 -7.16 -9.74
C PRO A 168 -23.48 -7.63 -9.57
N ALA A 169 -24.33 -7.44 -10.58
CA ALA A 169 -25.72 -7.88 -10.54
C ALA A 169 -25.97 -9.18 -11.33
N LYS A 170 -24.95 -9.64 -12.07
CA LYS A 170 -25.00 -10.83 -12.94
C LYS A 170 -23.82 -11.75 -12.71
N LYS A 171 -24.00 -13.05 -12.96
CA LYS A 171 -22.96 -14.08 -12.83
C LYS A 171 -21.69 -13.72 -13.62
N GLU A 172 -21.81 -13.33 -14.89
CA GLU A 172 -20.64 -13.07 -15.75
C GLU A 172 -19.83 -11.86 -15.24
N THR A 173 -20.52 -10.83 -14.77
CA THR A 173 -19.89 -9.63 -14.19
C THR A 173 -19.18 -9.98 -12.89
N LEU A 174 -19.75 -10.87 -12.07
CA LEU A 174 -19.14 -11.33 -10.84
C LEU A 174 -17.87 -12.13 -11.11
N ILE A 175 -17.89 -13.07 -12.06
CA ILE A 175 -16.70 -13.85 -12.44
C ILE A 175 -15.58 -12.93 -12.91
N ASN A 176 -15.89 -11.93 -13.74
CA ASN A 176 -14.91 -10.94 -14.19
C ASN A 176 -14.39 -10.07 -13.03
N ASN A 177 -15.23 -9.75 -12.06
CA ASN A 177 -14.83 -9.02 -10.86
C ASN A 177 -13.91 -9.86 -9.96
N ILE A 178 -14.22 -11.14 -9.72
CA ILE A 178 -13.33 -12.10 -9.03
C ILE A 178 -11.99 -12.17 -9.74
N LYS A 179 -12.01 -12.40 -11.06
CA LYS A 179 -10.80 -12.47 -11.89
C LYS A 179 -9.97 -11.20 -11.75
N SER A 180 -10.60 -10.03 -11.78
CA SER A 180 -9.91 -8.74 -11.66
C SER A 180 -9.29 -8.53 -10.28
N LYS A 181 -9.97 -8.97 -9.20
CA LYS A 181 -9.49 -8.84 -7.82
C LYS A 181 -8.27 -9.73 -7.55
N PHE A 182 -8.20 -10.89 -8.20
CA PHE A 182 -7.15 -11.89 -7.96
C PHE A 182 -6.22 -12.10 -9.17
N LYS A 183 -6.06 -11.09 -10.03
CA LYS A 183 -5.29 -11.14 -11.30
C LYS A 183 -3.88 -11.71 -11.16
N GLU A 184 -3.25 -11.54 -10.00
CA GLU A 184 -1.86 -11.98 -9.74
C GLU A 184 -1.75 -13.36 -9.08
N ASN A 185 -2.87 -13.93 -8.61
CA ASN A 185 -2.86 -15.13 -7.75
C ASN A 185 -3.24 -16.42 -8.49
N GLY A 186 -3.55 -16.37 -9.79
CA GLY A 186 -3.84 -17.57 -10.62
C GLY A 186 -5.02 -18.42 -10.14
N ILE A 187 -6.04 -17.80 -9.53
CA ILE A 187 -7.16 -18.51 -8.88
C ILE A 187 -8.14 -19.07 -9.91
N ASP A 188 -8.69 -20.26 -9.62
CA ASP A 188 -9.87 -20.80 -10.30
C ASP A 188 -11.14 -20.01 -9.91
N THR A 189 -11.54 -19.10 -10.78
CA THR A 189 -12.64 -18.17 -10.54
C THR A 189 -14.00 -18.85 -10.45
N GLU A 190 -14.22 -19.92 -11.22
CA GLU A 190 -15.48 -20.68 -11.17
C GLU A 190 -15.56 -21.51 -9.89
N LYS A 191 -14.43 -22.06 -9.42
CA LYS A 191 -14.38 -22.74 -8.13
C LYS A 191 -14.75 -21.80 -6.97
N LEU A 192 -14.19 -20.59 -6.93
CA LEU A 192 -14.50 -19.60 -5.89
C LEU A 192 -15.98 -19.17 -5.95
N PHE A 193 -16.51 -18.95 -7.16
CA PHE A 193 -17.92 -18.64 -7.36
C PHE A 193 -18.83 -19.75 -6.81
N ASN A 194 -18.57 -21.00 -7.17
CA ASN A 194 -19.36 -22.15 -6.72
C ASN A 194 -19.32 -22.32 -5.20
N GLN A 195 -18.20 -21.98 -4.55
CA GLN A 195 -18.10 -22.01 -3.09
C GLN A 195 -18.93 -20.91 -2.42
N LEU A 196 -18.94 -19.69 -2.96
CA LEU A 196 -19.79 -18.61 -2.47
C LEU A 196 -21.29 -18.98 -2.58
N CYS A 197 -21.66 -19.70 -3.64
CA CYS A 197 -23.00 -20.27 -3.78
C CYS A 197 -23.28 -21.39 -2.76
N LYS A 198 -22.33 -22.32 -2.58
CA LYS A 198 -22.46 -23.41 -1.60
C LYS A 198 -22.62 -22.88 -0.17
N LEU A 199 -21.90 -21.81 0.17
CA LEU A 199 -21.99 -21.13 1.47
C LEU A 199 -23.23 -20.23 1.60
N SER A 200 -24.06 -20.13 0.55
CA SER A 200 -25.24 -19.26 0.49
C SER A 200 -24.94 -17.75 0.64
N ALA A 201 -23.68 -17.34 0.46
CA ALA A 201 -23.29 -15.93 0.40
C ALA A 201 -23.88 -15.27 -0.87
N ILE A 202 -24.00 -16.06 -1.95
CA ILE A 202 -24.54 -15.63 -3.24
C ILE A 202 -25.59 -16.63 -3.72
N VAL A 203 -26.76 -16.12 -4.11
CA VAL A 203 -27.84 -16.94 -4.67
C VAL A 203 -28.06 -16.54 -6.13
N LEU A 204 -27.99 -17.53 -7.03
CA LEU A 204 -28.38 -17.36 -8.42
C LEU A 204 -29.91 -17.34 -8.53
N LYS A 205 -30.42 -16.30 -9.19
CA LYS A 205 -31.83 -16.13 -9.56
C LYS A 205 -31.99 -16.33 -11.06
N GLU A 206 -33.26 -16.41 -11.50
CA GLU A 206 -33.60 -16.50 -12.91
C GLU A 206 -32.94 -15.39 -13.75
N GLY A 207 -32.46 -15.76 -14.93
CA GLY A 207 -31.80 -14.84 -15.87
C GLY A 207 -30.38 -14.43 -15.46
N ASN A 208 -29.60 -15.31 -14.82
CA ASN A 208 -28.22 -15.09 -14.36
C ASN A 208 -28.05 -13.93 -13.38
N LYS A 209 -29.15 -13.46 -12.77
CA LYS A 209 -29.11 -12.44 -11.73
C LYS A 209 -28.57 -13.03 -10.45
N ILE A 210 -27.82 -12.25 -9.69
CA ILE A 210 -27.30 -12.66 -8.38
C ILE A 210 -27.92 -11.83 -7.27
N ALA A 211 -28.20 -12.50 -6.15
CA ALA A 211 -28.59 -11.88 -4.89
C ALA A 211 -27.53 -12.19 -3.83
N TYR A 212 -27.24 -11.20 -3.00
CA TYR A 212 -26.25 -11.29 -1.94
C TYR A 212 -26.96 -11.51 -0.60
N ASN A 213 -26.44 -12.42 0.21
CA ASN A 213 -26.86 -12.58 1.60
C ASN A 213 -25.89 -11.81 2.49
N GLU A 214 -26.25 -10.58 2.86
CA GLU A 214 -25.39 -9.68 3.66
C GLU A 214 -24.95 -10.34 4.98
N GLN A 215 -25.87 -11.02 5.68
CA GLN A 215 -25.58 -11.65 6.97
C GLN A 215 -24.53 -12.75 6.84
N ILE A 216 -24.63 -13.57 5.80
CA ILE A 216 -23.66 -14.63 5.53
C ILE A 216 -22.33 -14.04 5.06
N ILE A 217 -22.37 -13.01 4.20
CA ILE A 217 -21.15 -12.32 3.73
C ILE A 217 -20.40 -11.69 4.90
N GLU A 218 -21.11 -11.00 5.80
CA GLU A 218 -20.54 -10.41 7.02
C GLU A 218 -20.01 -11.48 7.97
N THR A 219 -20.74 -12.58 8.13
CA THR A 219 -20.31 -13.70 8.98
C THR A 219 -19.04 -14.33 8.44
N ILE A 220 -18.95 -14.60 7.14
CA ILE A 220 -17.76 -15.17 6.49
C ILE A 220 -16.59 -14.17 6.53
N ALA A 221 -16.85 -12.89 6.29
CA ALA A 221 -15.83 -11.85 6.36
C ALA A 221 -15.23 -11.72 7.78
N ASN A 222 -16.07 -11.86 8.82
CA ASN A 222 -15.71 -11.66 10.22
C ASN A 222 -15.36 -12.94 10.99
N ASN A 223 -15.52 -14.13 10.39
CA ASN A 223 -15.14 -15.39 11.03
C ASN A 223 -13.61 -15.44 11.16
N LYS A 224 -13.12 -15.57 12.40
CA LYS A 224 -11.69 -15.65 12.73
C LYS A 224 -11.22 -17.09 12.77
#